data_AF-A0A940M9N9-F1
#
_entry.id   AF-A0A940M9N9-F1
#
_cell.length_a   1.000
_cell.length_b   1.000
_cell.length_c   1.000
_cell.angle_alpha   90.00
_cell.angle_beta   90.00
_cell.angle_gamma   90.00
#
_symmetry.space_group_name_H-M   'P 1'
#
loop_
_entity.id
_entity.type
_entity.pdbx_description
1 polymer ?
#
loop_
_entity_poly.entity_id
_entity_poly.type
_entity_poly.pdbx_seq_one_letter_code
_entity_poly.pdbx_strand_id
1 'polypeptide(L)'
;MSSHVSTRRNSLRALSVGAAVVSVAGLSMAGANAAPRTPAQLTSSIASHESHALHGSRGHNTTTEASNWSGYAATGGSGAYKSVSSSWVQPAVSCTSQNTYSSFWVGIDGYSQSDSGLEQTGTEADCINGRATYGAWWEVLPAAESAYSVTVRPGDHLKATVTNDGNGQYTMTLADSTEGWTKTTHHAGSQGVNGSSAEVIAEATQVNGQIAALSNFGTVNFSGATANGSTLPGSSDEIVMENFNTGSVKAQPSALSAGAFSDTWRNYN
;
A
#
# COMPACT_ATOMS: atom_id res chain seq x y z
N MET A 1 -43.04 8.26 86.19
CA MET A 1 -42.44 7.62 85.01
C MET A 1 -41.56 6.50 85.51
N SER A 2 -41.87 5.29 85.05
CA SER A 2 -41.36 3.95 85.40
C SER A 2 -39.84 3.82 85.57
N SER A 3 -39.22 2.79 86.14
CA SER A 3 -39.48 1.70 87.10
C SER A 3 -38.33 0.69 86.89
N HIS A 4 -37.82 0.07 87.96
CA HIS A 4 -37.09 -1.22 88.02
C HIS A 4 -35.73 -1.37 87.28
N VAL A 5 -34.60 -1.77 87.91
CA VAL A 5 -34.20 -2.91 88.78
C VAL A 5 -33.31 -3.91 88.02
N SER A 6 -32.23 -4.33 88.71
CA SER A 6 -31.53 -5.62 88.64
C SER A 6 -30.22 -5.76 87.86
N THR A 7 -29.21 -6.15 88.66
CA THR A 7 -27.97 -6.87 88.39
C THR A 7 -28.08 -8.06 87.42
N ARG A 8 -27.01 -8.31 86.64
CA ARG A 8 -26.35 -9.65 86.53
C ARG A 8 -25.05 -9.58 85.73
N ARG A 9 -24.01 -10.27 86.26
CA ARG A 9 -22.80 -10.68 85.53
C ARG A 9 -23.17 -11.75 84.50
N ASN A 10 -22.53 -11.72 83.33
CA ASN A 10 -22.38 -12.91 82.48
C ASN A 10 -21.06 -12.83 81.68
N SER A 11 -20.14 -13.70 82.05
CA SER A 11 -19.00 -14.16 81.26
C SER A 11 -19.47 -14.99 80.08
N LEU A 12 -18.93 -14.82 78.86
CA LEU A 12 -19.02 -15.83 77.79
C LEU A 12 -17.92 -15.63 76.71
N ARG A 13 -17.02 -16.63 76.68
CA ARG A 13 -16.45 -17.37 75.54
C ARG A 13 -15.75 -16.64 74.38
N ALA A 14 -14.49 -17.04 74.20
CA ALA A 14 -13.70 -16.93 72.98
C ALA A 14 -14.36 -17.63 71.78
N LEU A 15 -14.32 -16.98 70.62
CA LEU A 15 -14.33 -17.64 69.31
C LEU A 15 -13.03 -17.27 68.59
N SER A 16 -12.15 -18.24 68.44
CA SER A 16 -11.02 -18.21 67.52
C SER A 16 -11.54 -18.32 66.09
N VAL A 17 -11.45 -17.24 65.31
CA VAL A 17 -11.63 -17.29 63.85
C VAL A 17 -10.29 -17.69 63.25
N GLY A 18 -10.19 -18.92 62.79
CA GLY A 18 -9.07 -19.37 61.96
C GLY A 18 -9.15 -18.69 60.60
N ALA A 19 -8.17 -17.85 60.27
CA ALA A 19 -8.00 -17.32 58.93
C ALA A 19 -7.47 -18.45 58.03
N ALA A 20 -8.32 -19.00 57.17
CA ALA A 20 -7.89 -19.86 56.08
C ALA A 20 -7.19 -18.99 55.04
N VAL A 21 -5.87 -19.14 54.92
CA VAL A 21 -5.08 -18.55 53.83
C VAL A 21 -5.37 -19.37 52.58
N VAL A 22 -6.19 -18.83 51.67
CA VAL A 22 -6.36 -19.39 50.33
C VAL A 22 -5.18 -18.93 49.48
N SER A 23 -4.21 -19.81 49.28
CA SER A 23 -3.12 -19.62 48.34
C SER A 23 -3.67 -19.69 46.92
N VAL A 24 -3.99 -18.54 46.31
CA VAL A 24 -4.26 -18.48 44.87
C VAL A 24 -2.91 -18.64 44.17
N ALA A 25 -2.61 -19.84 43.69
CA ALA A 25 -1.51 -20.06 42.76
C ALA A 25 -1.82 -19.32 41.47
N GLY A 26 -1.22 -18.14 41.29
CA GLY A 26 -1.32 -17.38 40.05
C GLY A 26 -0.63 -18.16 38.93
N LEU A 27 -1.41 -18.68 37.97
CA LEU A 27 -0.86 -19.08 36.68
C LEU A 27 -0.42 -17.81 35.95
N SER A 28 0.88 -17.52 35.97
CA SER A 28 1.48 -16.58 35.04
C SER A 28 1.38 -17.18 33.64
N MET A 29 0.36 -16.77 32.88
CA MET A 29 0.36 -16.92 31.42
C MET A 29 1.53 -16.09 30.89
N ALA A 30 2.67 -16.74 30.64
CA ALA A 30 3.75 -16.15 29.89
C ALA A 30 3.24 -15.92 28.46
N GLY A 31 2.62 -14.77 28.23
CA GLY A 31 2.40 -14.27 26.88
C GLY A 31 3.78 -14.13 26.24
N ALA A 32 4.11 -15.01 25.30
CA ALA A 32 5.26 -14.83 24.45
C ALA A 32 5.01 -13.56 23.63
N ASN A 33 5.46 -12.42 24.13
CA ASN A 33 5.57 -11.21 23.33
C ASN A 33 6.61 -11.52 22.24
N ALA A 34 6.14 -12.02 21.10
CA ALA A 34 6.96 -12.12 19.92
C ALA A 34 7.47 -10.71 19.63
N ALA A 35 8.79 -10.52 19.69
CA ALA A 35 9.40 -9.25 19.30
C ALA A 35 8.89 -8.90 17.90
N PRO A 36 8.54 -7.62 17.63
CA PRO A 36 8.12 -7.22 16.30
C PRO A 36 9.18 -7.64 15.30
N ARG A 37 8.82 -8.50 14.35
CA ARG A 37 9.74 -8.94 13.31
C ARG A 37 10.04 -7.74 12.43
N THR A 38 11.31 -7.40 12.27
CA THR A 38 11.74 -6.42 11.28
C THR A 38 11.12 -6.79 9.93
N PRO A 39 10.58 -5.85 9.15
CA PRO A 39 10.10 -6.17 7.81
C PRO A 39 11.16 -6.84 6.94
N ALA A 40 10.73 -7.72 6.04
CA ALA A 40 11.56 -8.25 4.98
C ALA A 40 11.76 -7.20 3.87
N GLN A 41 12.70 -7.47 2.96
CA GLN A 41 12.93 -6.63 1.79
C GLN A 41 12.61 -7.43 0.53
N LEU A 42 12.11 -6.75 -0.50
CA LEU A 42 11.85 -7.31 -1.81
C LEU A 42 13.15 -7.91 -2.36
N THR A 43 13.03 -9.11 -2.93
CA THR A 43 14.15 -9.83 -3.54
C THR A 43 13.89 -9.97 -5.02
N SER A 44 14.94 -10.11 -5.83
CA SER A 44 14.78 -10.37 -7.27
C SER A 44 13.94 -11.62 -7.55
N SER A 45 13.95 -12.62 -6.65
CA SER A 45 13.10 -13.81 -6.80
C SER A 45 11.63 -13.55 -6.54
N ILE A 46 11.27 -12.58 -5.70
CA ILE A 46 9.87 -12.19 -5.50
C ILE A 46 9.42 -11.34 -6.69
N ALA A 47 10.19 -10.28 -6.99
CA ALA A 47 9.95 -9.36 -8.09
C ALA A 47 9.77 -10.07 -9.45
N SER A 48 10.54 -11.14 -9.72
CA SER A 48 10.41 -11.89 -10.98
C SER A 48 9.05 -12.55 -11.20
N HIS A 49 8.16 -12.57 -10.20
CA HIS A 49 6.80 -13.06 -10.29
C HIS A 49 5.76 -11.95 -10.33
N GLU A 50 6.16 -10.68 -10.20
CA GLU A 50 5.28 -9.53 -10.05
C GLU A 50 5.22 -8.69 -11.33
N SER A 51 4.03 -8.18 -11.66
CA SER A 51 3.82 -7.29 -12.80
C SER A 51 2.59 -6.39 -12.60
N HIS A 52 2.62 -5.21 -13.20
CA HIS A 52 1.74 -4.09 -12.82
C HIS A 52 0.81 -3.61 -13.95
N ALA A 53 0.58 -4.43 -14.98
CA ALA A 53 -0.33 -4.07 -16.07
C ALA A 53 -1.78 -3.85 -15.57
N LEU A 54 -2.49 -2.87 -16.13
CA LEU A 54 -3.91 -2.63 -15.81
C LEU A 54 -4.79 -3.81 -16.23
N HIS A 55 -5.71 -4.21 -15.35
CA HIS A 55 -6.65 -5.29 -15.58
C HIS A 55 -8.08 -4.87 -15.33
N GLY A 56 -8.97 -5.32 -16.21
CA GLY A 56 -10.42 -5.18 -16.04
C GLY A 56 -10.79 -3.73 -15.79
N SER A 57 -10.72 -2.88 -16.79
CA SER A 57 -11.09 -1.46 -16.68
C SER A 57 -12.47 -1.20 -17.31
N ARG A 58 -13.34 -0.46 -16.63
CA ARG A 58 -14.64 -0.02 -17.16
C ARG A 58 -14.81 1.47 -16.86
N GLY A 59 -14.97 2.27 -17.92
CA GLY A 59 -15.13 3.72 -17.79
C GLY A 59 -16.59 4.13 -17.59
N HIS A 60 -16.84 5.00 -16.62
CA HIS A 60 -18.10 5.71 -16.40
C HIS A 60 -17.82 7.22 -16.26
N ASN A 61 -17.96 7.98 -17.36
CA ASN A 61 -17.62 9.41 -17.44
C ASN A 61 -16.15 9.68 -17.05
N THR A 62 -15.91 10.38 -15.93
CA THR A 62 -14.58 10.76 -15.41
C THR A 62 -14.07 9.80 -14.33
N THR A 63 -14.77 8.70 -14.07
CA THR A 63 -14.38 7.66 -13.12
C THR A 63 -14.26 6.34 -13.87
N THR A 64 -13.15 5.66 -13.67
CA THR A 64 -12.87 4.32 -14.19
C THR A 64 -12.82 3.35 -13.03
N GLU A 65 -13.51 2.23 -13.15
CA GLU A 65 -13.37 1.11 -12.23
C GLU A 65 -12.32 0.15 -12.79
N ALA A 66 -11.37 -0.27 -11.97
CA ALA A 66 -10.32 -1.22 -12.34
C ALA A 66 -10.24 -2.38 -11.34
N SER A 67 -9.87 -3.57 -11.80
CA SER A 67 -9.78 -4.73 -10.89
C SER A 67 -8.51 -4.73 -10.02
N ASN A 68 -7.47 -4.00 -10.43
CA ASN A 68 -6.18 -3.94 -9.74
C ASN A 68 -5.60 -2.53 -9.52
N TRP A 69 -6.08 -1.47 -10.18
CA TRP A 69 -5.52 -0.11 -10.00
C TRP A 69 -6.48 0.80 -9.22
N SER A 70 -5.92 1.72 -8.45
CA SER A 70 -6.59 2.84 -7.78
C SER A 70 -5.70 4.08 -7.89
N GLY A 71 -6.24 5.26 -8.18
CA GLY A 71 -5.45 6.48 -8.32
C GLY A 71 -5.93 7.38 -9.44
N TYR A 72 -5.01 7.98 -10.19
CA TYR A 72 -5.33 8.91 -11.27
C TYR A 72 -4.51 8.68 -12.55
N ALA A 73 -5.18 8.80 -13.69
CA ALA A 73 -4.59 8.82 -15.02
C ALA A 73 -4.83 10.17 -15.70
N ALA A 74 -3.78 10.86 -16.13
CA ALA A 74 -3.93 11.94 -17.10
C ALA A 74 -3.90 11.35 -18.51
N THR A 75 -4.89 11.65 -19.34
CA THR A 75 -5.03 11.07 -20.69
C THR A 75 -4.87 12.12 -21.79
N GLY A 76 -4.49 11.68 -22.99
CA GLY A 76 -4.22 12.53 -24.13
C GLY A 76 -4.02 11.71 -25.41
N GLY A 77 -3.71 12.38 -26.51
CA GLY A 77 -3.29 11.69 -27.73
C GLY A 77 -1.88 11.09 -27.61
N SER A 78 -1.48 10.28 -28.58
CA SER A 78 -0.11 9.76 -28.64
C SER A 78 0.93 10.90 -28.54
N GLY A 79 1.90 10.72 -27.66
CA GLY A 79 2.98 11.66 -27.37
C GLY A 79 2.59 12.83 -26.46
N ALA A 80 1.37 12.82 -25.90
CA ALA A 80 0.92 13.85 -24.98
C ALA A 80 1.79 13.93 -23.73
N TYR A 81 2.25 12.79 -23.21
CA TYR A 81 3.02 12.70 -21.98
C TYR A 81 4.43 12.16 -22.24
N LYS A 82 5.39 12.89 -21.69
CA LYS A 82 6.82 12.58 -21.74
C LYS A 82 7.43 12.44 -20.36
N SER A 83 6.77 12.91 -19.32
CA SER A 83 7.23 12.68 -17.96
C SER A 83 6.07 12.62 -16.99
N VAL A 84 6.18 11.76 -15.99
CA VAL A 84 5.32 11.77 -14.80
C VAL A 84 6.20 11.75 -13.56
N SER A 85 5.77 12.43 -12.50
CA SER A 85 6.44 12.36 -11.19
C SER A 85 5.41 12.44 -10.07
N SER A 86 5.71 11.85 -8.93
CA SER A 86 4.94 11.97 -7.69
C SER A 86 5.83 11.64 -6.49
N SER A 87 5.43 12.08 -5.31
CA SER A 87 6.06 11.73 -4.04
C SER A 87 5.05 11.13 -3.09
N TRP A 88 5.47 10.15 -2.30
CA TRP A 88 4.64 9.54 -1.25
C TRP A 88 5.47 9.18 -0.03
N VAL A 89 4.77 8.96 1.08
CA VAL A 89 5.34 8.30 2.24
C VAL A 89 5.01 6.82 2.15
N GLN A 90 6.00 5.94 2.29
CA GLN A 90 5.79 4.50 2.25
C GLN A 90 4.77 4.07 3.32
N PRO A 91 3.61 3.52 2.92
CA PRO A 91 2.63 3.06 3.90
C PRO A 91 3.10 1.78 4.60
N ALA A 92 2.63 1.57 5.82
CA ALA A 92 2.75 0.30 6.52
C ALA A 92 1.62 -0.64 6.10
N VAL A 93 1.91 -1.93 5.96
CA VAL A 93 0.88 -2.96 5.74
C VAL A 93 0.55 -3.75 7.00
N SER A 94 -0.73 -4.09 7.15
CA SER A 94 -1.25 -4.94 8.23
C SER A 94 -1.39 -6.37 7.74
N CYS A 95 -0.47 -7.25 8.17
CA CYS A 95 -0.41 -8.63 7.69
C CYS A 95 -1.26 -9.60 8.49
N THR A 96 -1.92 -10.50 7.76
CA THR A 96 -2.51 -11.74 8.30
C THR A 96 -1.67 -12.93 7.85
N SER A 97 -2.14 -14.16 8.04
CA SER A 97 -1.47 -15.35 7.49
C SER A 97 -1.59 -15.47 5.97
N GLN A 98 -2.54 -14.77 5.34
CA GLN A 98 -2.73 -14.79 3.90
C GLN A 98 -1.67 -13.92 3.21
N ASN A 99 -1.18 -14.39 2.06
CA ASN A 99 -0.33 -13.56 1.22
C ASN A 99 -1.18 -12.50 0.52
N THR A 100 -0.78 -11.24 0.67
CA THR A 100 -1.40 -10.08 0.03
C THR A 100 -0.32 -9.16 -0.49
N TYR A 101 -0.62 -8.40 -1.53
CA TYR A 101 0.37 -7.59 -2.24
C TYR A 101 -0.19 -6.20 -2.49
N SER A 102 0.69 -5.20 -2.48
CA SER A 102 0.32 -3.86 -2.93
C SER A 102 1.52 -3.05 -3.36
N SER A 103 1.31 -2.20 -4.36
CA SER A 103 2.36 -1.37 -4.94
C SER A 103 1.94 0.08 -5.08
N PHE A 104 2.92 0.99 -5.10
CA PHE A 104 2.73 2.43 -5.23
C PHE A 104 3.73 2.98 -6.23
N TRP A 105 3.26 3.60 -7.31
CA TRP A 105 4.13 3.88 -8.45
C TRP A 105 3.63 5.04 -9.32
N VAL A 106 4.51 5.47 -10.23
CA VAL A 106 4.18 6.38 -11.33
C VAL A 106 4.61 5.76 -12.65
N GLY A 107 3.85 6.00 -13.72
CA GLY A 107 4.11 5.39 -15.02
C GLY A 107 3.62 6.19 -16.21
N ILE A 108 4.14 5.88 -17.39
CA ILE A 108 3.66 6.40 -18.68
C ILE A 108 2.99 5.23 -19.42
N ASP A 109 1.81 5.49 -19.98
CA ASP A 109 0.92 4.52 -20.64
C ASP A 109 0.28 3.46 -19.73
N GLY A 110 -0.25 2.39 -20.32
CA GLY A 110 -0.87 1.26 -19.64
C GLY A 110 -2.33 1.47 -19.26
N TYR A 111 -2.83 2.71 -19.23
CA TYR A 111 -4.21 3.00 -18.84
C TYR A 111 -5.24 2.74 -19.94
N SER A 112 -4.90 3.01 -21.21
CA SER A 112 -5.82 2.70 -22.29
C SER A 112 -5.91 1.18 -22.49
N GLN A 113 -7.12 0.65 -22.73
CA GLN A 113 -7.31 -0.77 -23.04
C GLN A 113 -6.57 -1.24 -24.31
N SER A 114 -6.16 -0.30 -25.17
CA SER A 114 -5.34 -0.60 -26.35
C SER A 114 -3.84 -0.58 -26.08
N ASP A 115 -3.41 -0.11 -24.91
CA ASP A 115 -2.00 0.00 -24.58
C ASP A 115 -1.45 -1.38 -24.25
N SER A 116 -0.30 -1.67 -24.84
CA SER A 116 0.49 -2.88 -24.57
C SER A 116 1.86 -2.53 -23.97
N GLY A 117 2.04 -1.27 -23.62
CA GLY A 117 3.27 -0.71 -23.09
C GLY A 117 3.01 0.09 -21.82
N LEU A 118 3.97 0.04 -20.90
CA LEU A 118 3.98 0.78 -19.65
C LEU A 118 5.40 0.77 -19.09
N GLU A 119 5.91 1.96 -18.78
CA GLU A 119 7.22 2.21 -18.19
C GLU A 119 7.04 2.90 -16.85
N GLN A 120 7.58 2.29 -15.80
CA GLN A 120 7.17 2.63 -14.44
C GLN A 120 8.21 2.28 -13.39
N THR A 121 8.10 2.95 -12.24
CA THR A 121 8.93 2.69 -11.06
C THR A 121 8.17 3.04 -9.80
N GLY A 122 8.41 2.27 -8.75
CA GLY A 122 7.68 2.39 -7.52
C GLY A 122 8.20 1.49 -6.42
N THR A 123 7.33 1.25 -5.45
CA THR A 123 7.63 0.48 -4.25
C THR A 123 6.55 -0.55 -3.95
N GLU A 124 6.97 -1.73 -3.46
CA GLU A 124 6.08 -2.75 -2.91
C GLU A 124 5.84 -2.56 -1.40
N ALA A 125 4.66 -2.98 -0.96
CA ALA A 125 4.31 -3.26 0.42
C ALA A 125 3.43 -4.52 0.49
N ASP A 126 4.08 -5.66 0.74
CA ASP A 126 3.42 -6.95 0.71
C ASP A 126 3.34 -7.57 2.10
N CYS A 127 2.43 -8.51 2.23
CA CYS A 127 2.41 -9.46 3.33
C CYS A 127 2.69 -10.84 2.76
N ILE A 128 3.87 -11.37 3.04
CA ILE A 128 4.30 -12.69 2.56
C ILE A 128 4.60 -13.56 3.78
N ASN A 129 3.90 -14.69 3.90
CA ASN A 129 4.01 -15.63 5.02
C ASN A 129 3.82 -14.95 6.39
N GLY A 130 2.87 -14.00 6.48
CA GLY A 130 2.59 -13.23 7.69
C GLY A 130 3.68 -12.24 8.10
N ARG A 131 4.56 -11.85 7.18
CA ARG A 131 5.57 -10.82 7.40
C ARG A 131 5.47 -9.74 6.32
N ALA A 132 5.54 -8.48 6.76
CA ALA A 132 5.61 -7.35 5.83
C ALA A 132 6.91 -7.41 5.02
N THR A 133 6.82 -7.22 3.71
CA THR A 133 7.95 -7.16 2.75
C THR A 133 7.84 -5.84 2.00
N TYR A 134 8.93 -5.07 1.96
CA TYR A 134 8.96 -3.77 1.27
C TYR A 134 10.10 -3.74 0.28
N GLY A 135 9.96 -2.98 -0.80
CA GLY A 135 11.06 -2.80 -1.72
C GLY A 135 10.77 -1.74 -2.76
N ALA A 136 11.74 -1.57 -3.64
CA ALA A 136 11.71 -0.60 -4.72
C ALA A 136 12.03 -1.31 -6.03
N TRP A 137 11.42 -0.88 -7.13
CA TRP A 137 11.50 -1.59 -8.40
C TRP A 137 11.36 -0.65 -9.60
N TRP A 138 11.70 -1.16 -10.78
CA TRP A 138 11.35 -0.58 -12.07
C TRP A 138 10.80 -1.68 -12.99
N GLU A 139 9.95 -1.30 -13.93
CA GLU A 139 9.35 -2.25 -14.89
C GLU A 139 9.16 -1.58 -16.25
N VAL A 140 9.40 -2.36 -17.30
CA VAL A 140 8.99 -2.06 -18.66
C VAL A 140 8.22 -3.27 -19.17
N LEU A 141 6.91 -3.11 -19.38
CA LEU A 141 6.07 -4.22 -19.81
C LEU A 141 6.50 -4.77 -21.18
N PRO A 142 6.29 -6.07 -21.45
CA PRO A 142 5.56 -7.06 -20.65
C PRO A 142 6.44 -7.88 -19.68
N ALA A 143 7.68 -7.45 -19.44
CA ALA A 143 8.53 -8.14 -18.47
C ALA A 143 8.00 -7.92 -17.05
N ALA A 144 8.24 -8.89 -16.16
CA ALA A 144 8.04 -8.71 -14.73
C ALA A 144 8.94 -7.59 -14.18
N GLU A 145 8.56 -7.04 -13.03
CA GLU A 145 9.33 -5.99 -12.38
C GLU A 145 10.74 -6.44 -11.97
N SER A 146 11.64 -5.47 -11.85
CA SER A 146 13.02 -5.67 -11.45
C SER A 146 13.33 -4.91 -10.16
N ALA A 147 13.58 -5.66 -9.09
CA ALA A 147 13.91 -5.10 -7.78
C ALA A 147 15.24 -4.33 -7.79
N TYR A 148 15.24 -3.16 -7.16
CA TYR A 148 16.45 -2.48 -6.74
C TYR A 148 16.96 -3.07 -5.42
N SER A 149 18.29 -3.29 -5.34
CA SER A 149 18.94 -3.63 -4.08
C SER A 149 19.09 -2.38 -3.20
N VAL A 150 18.05 -2.08 -2.41
CA VAL A 150 17.94 -0.97 -1.46
C VAL A 150 17.13 -1.40 -0.24
N THR A 151 17.08 -0.54 0.77
CA THR A 151 16.14 -0.69 1.88
C THR A 151 14.97 0.26 1.70
N VAL A 152 13.76 -0.26 1.90
CA VAL A 152 12.50 0.50 2.01
C VAL A 152 11.81 0.10 3.32
N ARG A 153 11.26 1.08 4.02
CA ARG A 153 10.58 0.94 5.31
C ARG A 153 9.33 1.81 5.34
N PRO A 154 8.32 1.42 6.13
CA PRO A 154 7.20 2.30 6.42
C PRO A 154 7.67 3.63 6.99
N GLY A 155 7.12 4.72 6.46
CA GLY A 155 7.49 6.08 6.85
C GLY A 155 8.58 6.72 6.00
N ASP A 156 9.22 5.97 5.08
CA ASP A 156 10.20 6.53 4.17
C ASP A 156 9.56 7.54 3.21
N HIS A 157 10.31 8.56 2.83
CA HIS A 157 9.87 9.63 1.93
C HIS A 157 10.41 9.43 0.52
N LEU A 158 9.53 8.95 -0.36
CA LEU A 158 9.83 8.52 -1.72
C LEU A 158 9.47 9.59 -2.75
N LYS A 159 10.26 9.68 -3.82
CA LYS A 159 9.95 10.42 -5.03
C LYS A 159 10.29 9.59 -6.26
N ALA A 160 9.30 9.39 -7.12
CA ALA A 160 9.46 8.68 -8.38
C ALA A 160 9.32 9.63 -9.58
N THR A 161 9.99 9.29 -10.68
CA THR A 161 9.87 9.97 -11.96
C THR A 161 10.10 8.99 -13.10
N VAL A 162 9.25 9.03 -14.12
CA VAL A 162 9.48 8.38 -15.41
C VAL A 162 9.57 9.47 -16.47
N THR A 163 10.55 9.38 -17.36
CA THR A 163 10.77 10.33 -18.45
C THR A 163 11.01 9.58 -19.76
N ASN A 164 10.32 9.95 -20.82
CA ASN A 164 10.63 9.61 -22.20
C ASN A 164 11.73 10.55 -22.70
N ASP A 165 12.94 10.02 -22.89
CA ASP A 165 14.12 10.76 -23.32
C ASP A 165 14.16 11.00 -24.85
N GLY A 166 13.14 10.53 -25.57
CA GLY A 166 13.10 10.46 -27.03
C GLY A 166 13.76 9.20 -27.57
N ASN A 167 13.60 8.96 -28.87
CA ASN A 167 14.16 7.80 -29.57
C ASN A 167 13.79 6.43 -28.96
N GLY A 168 12.65 6.36 -28.27
CA GLY A 168 12.18 5.13 -27.61
C GLY A 168 12.93 4.80 -26.31
N GLN A 169 13.69 5.73 -25.72
CA GLN A 169 14.38 5.53 -24.45
C GLN A 169 13.61 6.16 -23.29
N TYR A 170 13.64 5.49 -22.15
CA TYR A 170 13.02 5.94 -20.92
C TYR A 170 14.02 5.93 -19.77
N THR A 171 13.90 6.96 -18.93
CA THR A 171 14.60 7.09 -17.65
C THR A 171 13.58 6.96 -16.53
N MET A 172 13.76 5.95 -15.68
CA MET A 172 12.99 5.73 -14.46
C MET A 172 13.88 6.04 -13.26
N THR A 173 13.48 6.97 -12.42
CA THR A 173 14.21 7.37 -11.21
C THR A 173 13.31 7.23 -9.99
N LEU A 174 13.83 6.58 -8.95
CA LEU A 174 13.21 6.50 -7.64
C LEU A 174 14.23 6.90 -6.59
N ALA A 175 13.85 7.83 -5.72
CA ALA A 175 14.68 8.34 -4.64
C ALA A 175 13.97 8.20 -3.31
N ASP A 176 14.74 7.83 -2.28
CA ASP A 176 14.32 7.82 -0.91
C ASP A 176 15.19 8.78 -0.12
N SER A 177 14.58 9.87 0.33
CA SER A 177 15.27 10.91 1.10
C SER A 177 15.49 10.54 2.57
N THR A 178 14.78 9.53 3.07
CA THR A 178 14.91 9.04 4.45
C THR A 178 16.08 8.07 4.58
N GLU A 179 16.18 7.13 3.65
CA GLU A 179 17.30 6.16 3.60
C GLU A 179 18.50 6.67 2.78
N GLY A 180 18.36 7.81 2.09
CA GLY A 180 19.47 8.53 1.46
C GLY A 180 19.98 7.90 0.15
N TRP A 181 19.11 7.22 -0.60
CA TRP A 181 19.47 6.59 -1.86
C TRP A 181 18.68 7.12 -3.05
N THR A 182 19.24 6.96 -4.25
CA THR A 182 18.58 7.22 -5.52
C THR A 182 18.96 6.12 -6.50
N LYS A 183 17.97 5.60 -7.22
CA LYS A 183 18.15 4.63 -8.29
C LYS A 183 17.63 5.22 -9.58
N THR A 184 18.41 5.04 -10.63
CA THR A 184 18.08 5.50 -11.98
C THR A 184 18.35 4.36 -12.94
N THR A 185 17.34 4.03 -13.74
CA THR A 185 17.41 3.03 -14.80
C THR A 185 17.12 3.68 -16.13
N HIS A 186 17.98 3.42 -17.11
CA HIS A 186 17.76 3.76 -18.51
C HIS A 186 17.40 2.49 -19.26
N HIS A 187 16.25 2.48 -19.93
CA HIS A 187 15.77 1.29 -20.65
C HIS A 187 15.11 1.70 -21.96
N ALA A 188 15.14 0.79 -22.94
CA ALA A 188 14.30 0.95 -24.12
C ALA A 188 12.84 0.76 -23.72
N GLY A 189 11.94 1.58 -24.23
CA GLY A 189 10.50 1.43 -24.02
C GLY A 189 9.99 0.11 -24.59
N SER A 190 8.84 -0.29 -24.08
CA SER A 190 8.05 -1.40 -24.59
C SER A 190 7.60 -1.16 -26.04
N GLN A 191 7.26 -2.21 -26.79
CA GLN A 191 6.86 -2.07 -28.21
C GLN A 191 5.51 -1.32 -28.40
N GLY A 192 4.74 -1.12 -27.33
CA GLY A 192 3.43 -0.47 -27.35
C GLY A 192 3.39 0.93 -26.75
N VAL A 193 4.47 1.41 -26.14
CA VAL A 193 4.49 2.74 -25.52
C VAL A 193 4.38 3.83 -26.59
N ASN A 194 3.48 4.76 -26.35
CA ASN A 194 3.13 5.86 -27.22
C ASN A 194 2.95 7.20 -26.49
N GLY A 195 3.00 7.26 -25.15
CA GLY A 195 2.87 8.45 -24.32
C GLY A 195 1.47 9.08 -24.33
N SER A 196 0.42 8.27 -24.42
CA SER A 196 -0.99 8.69 -24.36
C SER A 196 -1.50 8.92 -22.95
N SER A 197 -0.87 8.35 -21.92
CA SER A 197 -1.28 8.54 -20.54
C SER A 197 -0.13 8.65 -19.54
N ALA A 198 -0.43 9.18 -18.35
CA ALA A 198 0.50 9.37 -17.24
C ALA A 198 -0.23 9.10 -15.92
N GLU A 199 0.30 8.16 -15.13
CA GLU A 199 -0.39 7.51 -14.02
C GLU A 199 0.29 7.79 -12.67
N VAL A 200 -0.51 7.89 -11.59
CA VAL A 200 -0.06 7.81 -10.20
C VAL A 200 -1.00 6.85 -9.45
N ILE A 201 -0.49 5.69 -9.05
CA ILE A 201 -1.32 4.52 -8.75
C ILE A 201 -0.93 3.85 -7.42
N ALA A 202 -1.96 3.40 -6.69
CA ALA A 202 -1.90 2.32 -5.72
C ALA A 202 -2.54 1.05 -6.34
N GLU A 203 -1.88 -0.09 -6.26
CA GLU A 203 -2.28 -1.28 -7.00
C GLU A 203 -2.34 -2.57 -6.16
N ALA A 204 -3.22 -3.49 -6.56
CA ALA A 204 -3.15 -4.91 -6.22
C ALA A 204 -2.32 -5.65 -7.29
N THR A 205 -1.02 -5.80 -7.05
CA THR A 205 -0.03 -6.34 -7.99
C THR A 205 -0.46 -7.71 -8.54
N GLN A 206 -0.16 -8.01 -9.80
CA GLN A 206 -0.29 -9.39 -10.27
C GLN A 206 0.89 -10.22 -9.78
N VAL A 207 0.61 -11.41 -9.27
CA VAL A 207 1.63 -12.40 -8.89
C VAL A 207 1.40 -13.66 -9.71
N ASN A 208 2.40 -14.09 -10.46
CA ASN A 208 2.31 -15.23 -11.38
C ASN A 208 1.17 -15.08 -12.41
N GLY A 209 0.98 -13.85 -12.92
CA GLY A 209 -0.02 -13.53 -13.94
C GLY A 209 -1.47 -13.56 -13.45
N GLN A 210 -1.68 -13.45 -12.13
CA GLN A 210 -3.02 -13.34 -11.52
C GLN A 210 -3.04 -12.16 -10.56
N ILE A 211 -4.12 -11.38 -10.57
CA ILE A 211 -4.32 -10.26 -9.63
C ILE A 211 -4.31 -10.82 -8.21
N ALA A 212 -3.38 -10.34 -7.39
CA ALA A 212 -3.28 -10.81 -6.02
C ALA A 212 -4.37 -10.21 -5.11
N ALA A 213 -4.52 -10.81 -3.93
CA ALA A 213 -5.27 -10.16 -2.85
C ALA A 213 -4.54 -8.88 -2.42
N LEU A 214 -5.28 -7.78 -2.25
CA LEU A 214 -4.73 -6.48 -1.93
C LEU A 214 -4.33 -6.39 -0.45
N SER A 215 -3.08 -5.99 -0.19
CA SER A 215 -2.61 -5.71 1.17
C SER A 215 -3.38 -4.58 1.81
N ASN A 216 -3.69 -4.71 3.11
CA ASN A 216 -4.20 -3.60 3.89
C ASN A 216 -3.07 -2.60 4.19
N PHE A 217 -2.90 -1.64 3.29
CA PHE A 217 -1.94 -0.54 3.41
C PHE A 217 -2.50 0.67 4.18
N GLY A 218 -3.74 0.60 4.66
CA GLY A 218 -4.45 1.72 5.27
C GLY A 218 -4.66 2.86 4.27
N THR A 219 -3.77 3.84 4.27
CA THR A 219 -3.81 5.00 3.37
C THR A 219 -2.40 5.35 2.91
N VAL A 220 -2.22 5.56 1.61
CA VAL A 220 -1.04 6.20 1.03
C VAL A 220 -1.40 7.64 0.63
N ASN A 221 -0.47 8.57 0.81
CA ASN A 221 -0.66 9.96 0.41
C ASN A 221 0.31 10.30 -0.72
N PHE A 222 -0.23 10.52 -1.91
CA PHE A 222 0.52 11.04 -3.04
C PHE A 222 0.49 12.57 -3.04
N SER A 223 1.61 13.17 -3.40
CA SER A 223 1.79 14.62 -3.39
C SER A 223 2.75 15.05 -4.48
N GLY A 224 2.60 16.30 -4.94
CA GLY A 224 3.46 16.84 -5.99
C GLY A 224 3.37 16.05 -7.30
N ALA A 225 2.23 15.42 -7.58
CA ALA A 225 1.99 14.72 -8.83
C ALA A 225 2.04 15.70 -10.00
N THR A 226 2.88 15.41 -10.99
CA THR A 226 3.06 16.23 -12.19
C THR A 226 3.10 15.39 -13.44
N ALA A 227 2.51 15.88 -14.52
CA ALA A 227 2.71 15.39 -15.88
C ALA A 227 3.38 16.49 -16.72
N ASN A 228 4.45 16.16 -17.45
CA ASN A 228 5.28 17.12 -18.20
C ASN A 228 5.75 18.32 -17.35
N GLY A 229 6.06 18.09 -16.07
CA GLY A 229 6.47 19.13 -15.12
C GLY A 229 5.34 20.09 -14.68
N SER A 230 4.13 19.94 -15.20
CA SER A 230 2.95 20.66 -14.75
C SER A 230 2.17 19.82 -13.75
N THR A 231 1.55 20.46 -12.75
CA THR A 231 0.67 19.77 -11.79
C THR A 231 -0.35 18.90 -12.52
N LEU A 232 -0.53 17.66 -12.06
CA LEU A 232 -1.51 16.73 -12.61
C LEU A 232 -2.90 17.39 -12.63
N PRO A 233 -3.58 17.44 -13.79
CA PRO A 233 -4.81 18.22 -13.92
C PRO A 233 -5.94 17.59 -13.10
N GLY A 234 -6.78 18.41 -12.46
CA GLY A 234 -7.97 17.91 -11.74
C GLY A 234 -9.02 17.23 -12.63
N SER A 235 -8.84 17.30 -13.96
CA SER A 235 -9.63 16.56 -14.95
C SER A 235 -9.04 15.20 -15.32
N SER A 236 -7.96 14.77 -14.67
CA SER A 236 -7.48 13.40 -14.76
C SER A 236 -8.56 12.41 -14.35
N ASP A 237 -8.59 11.26 -15.01
CA ASP A 237 -9.56 10.21 -14.72
C ASP A 237 -9.27 9.62 -13.35
N GLU A 238 -10.29 9.57 -12.49
CA GLU A 238 -10.22 8.89 -11.21
C GLU A 238 -10.34 7.38 -11.44
N ILE A 239 -9.42 6.59 -10.87
CA ILE A 239 -9.46 5.13 -10.93
C ILE A 239 -9.83 4.60 -9.55
N VAL A 240 -10.92 3.83 -9.48
CA VAL A 240 -11.36 3.14 -8.26
C VAL A 240 -11.09 1.65 -8.42
N MET A 241 -10.40 1.05 -7.45
CA MET A 241 -10.15 -0.39 -7.48
C MET A 241 -11.36 -1.14 -6.94
N GLU A 242 -11.88 -2.10 -7.70
CA GLU A 242 -13.09 -2.85 -7.37
C GLU A 242 -12.94 -4.36 -7.59
N ASN A 243 -13.61 -5.14 -6.75
CA ASN A 243 -13.90 -6.54 -7.05
C ASN A 243 -15.15 -6.64 -7.94
N PHE A 244 -14.94 -6.84 -9.24
CA PHE A 244 -16.04 -6.96 -10.22
C PHE A 244 -17.00 -8.12 -10.01
N ASN A 245 -16.64 -9.12 -9.20
CA ASN A 245 -17.56 -10.20 -8.88
C ASN A 245 -18.59 -9.79 -7.82
N THR A 246 -18.22 -8.88 -6.92
CA THR A 246 -19.04 -8.51 -5.75
C THR A 246 -19.54 -7.07 -5.80
N GLY A 247 -18.95 -6.20 -6.62
CA GLY A 247 -19.22 -4.76 -6.59
C GLY A 247 -18.46 -4.02 -5.49
N SER A 248 -17.55 -4.69 -4.77
CA SER A 248 -16.94 -4.15 -3.56
C SER A 248 -15.69 -3.35 -3.90
N VAL A 249 -15.63 -2.10 -3.45
CA VAL A 249 -14.44 -1.24 -3.56
C VAL A 249 -13.31 -1.82 -2.71
N LYS A 250 -12.14 -2.00 -3.31
CA LYS A 250 -10.88 -2.48 -2.71
C LYS A 250 -9.98 -1.33 -2.27
N ALA A 251 -9.90 -0.27 -3.06
CA ALA A 251 -9.15 0.94 -2.78
C ALA A 251 -9.78 2.10 -3.55
N GLN A 252 -9.62 3.32 -3.03
CA GLN A 252 -10.23 4.50 -3.63
C GLN A 252 -9.41 5.76 -3.32
N PRO A 253 -9.11 6.58 -4.33
CA PRO A 253 -8.50 7.89 -4.14
C PRO A 253 -9.52 8.91 -3.57
N SER A 254 -9.02 9.89 -2.83
CA SER A 254 -9.72 11.14 -2.59
C SER A 254 -9.65 12.02 -3.83
N ALA A 255 -10.50 13.05 -3.91
CA ALA A 255 -10.42 14.06 -4.97
C ALA A 255 -9.00 14.62 -5.15
N LEU A 256 -8.51 14.61 -6.39
CA LEU A 256 -7.24 15.23 -6.77
C LEU A 256 -7.28 16.74 -6.59
N SER A 257 -6.36 17.27 -5.80
CA SER A 257 -6.23 18.71 -5.57
C SER A 257 -4.77 19.14 -5.65
N ALA A 258 -4.44 20.01 -6.61
CA ALA A 258 -3.09 20.54 -6.81
C ALA A 258 -2.00 19.44 -6.87
N GLY A 259 -2.29 18.31 -7.53
CA GLY A 259 -1.35 17.18 -7.63
C GLY A 259 -1.20 16.36 -6.36
N ALA A 260 -2.12 16.48 -5.40
CA ALA A 260 -2.15 15.69 -4.18
C ALA A 260 -3.48 14.96 -4.02
N PHE A 261 -3.41 13.73 -3.52
CA PHE A 261 -4.55 12.92 -3.13
C PHE A 261 -4.10 11.82 -2.16
N SER A 262 -5.02 11.35 -1.34
CA SER A 262 -4.82 10.11 -0.56
C SER A 262 -5.49 8.95 -1.28
N ASP A 263 -4.89 7.78 -1.31
CA ASP A 263 -5.55 6.54 -1.71
C ASP A 263 -5.74 5.65 -0.48
N THR A 264 -6.96 5.16 -0.26
CA THR A 264 -7.34 4.43 0.95
C THR A 264 -7.81 3.03 0.63
N TRP A 265 -7.14 2.05 1.23
CA TRP A 265 -7.59 0.67 1.27
C TRP A 265 -8.97 0.59 1.91
N ARG A 266 -9.88 -0.14 1.27
CA ARG A 266 -11.22 -0.40 1.76
C ARG A 266 -11.30 -1.87 2.12
N ASN A 267 -11.90 -2.18 3.27
CA ASN A 267 -12.18 -3.58 3.60
C ASN A 267 -13.20 -4.10 2.58
N TYR A 268 -12.78 -5.07 1.76
CA TYR A 268 -13.53 -5.55 0.60
C TYR A 268 -14.01 -7.00 0.76
N ASN A 269 -14.05 -7.51 1.99
CA ASN A 269 -14.65 -8.81 2.34
C ASN A 269 -16.17 -8.79 2.27
#